data_AF-A0A832CB35-F1
#
_entry.id   AF-A0A832CB35-F1
#
_cell.length_a   1.000
_cell.length_b   1.000
_cell.length_c   1.000
_cell.angle_alpha   90.00
_cell.angle_beta   90.00
_cell.angle_gamma   90.00
#
_symmetry.space_group_name_H-M   'P 1'
#
loop_
_entity.id
_entity.type
_entity.pdbx_description
1 polymer ?
#
loop_
_entity_poly.entity_id
_entity_poly.type
_entity_poly.pdbx_seq_one_letter_code
_entity_poly.pdbx_strand_id
1 'polypeptide(L)'
;MKFSLKLKKGQTQQELKDSVWEEAELVGVMETQKWSVPEGYIEVEYYPLKPPFSYAAVIQNEETLEYLYVLDELPLTREEREGYFRLRNILEFELQAPEGEETLAESFRRQMPAILAKHRKVLGGISPIGVRKILYYLERDIVGYGKIDPLMYDDYVEDIGCSGVNKPVYLWHRKYENIKTNIVFRDEQELEDFVMRMVHKSGKHVSIAFPIVDVTLPEKHRLAVSFGKETTPYGTAFTIRKFRKDPFTIIDLIENETINESIAAYLWLLMENKMSVMIIGATGAGKTTALNAIACLIKPSYKIISVEEVA
;
A
#
# COMPACT_ATOMS: atom_id res chain seq x y z
N MET A 1 0.09 27.92 -12.32
CA MET A 1 -0.40 28.45 -11.02
C MET A 1 0.77 28.47 -10.04
N LYS A 2 1.10 29.62 -9.45
CA LYS A 2 2.19 29.74 -8.45
C LYS A 2 1.73 29.08 -7.14
N PHE A 3 2.30 27.93 -6.79
CA PHE A 3 2.14 27.34 -5.46
C PHE A 3 2.95 28.17 -4.44
N SER A 4 2.28 28.90 -3.55
CA SER A 4 2.93 29.47 -2.37
C SER A 4 2.80 28.49 -1.20
N LEU A 5 3.87 27.75 -0.92
CA LEU A 5 3.97 26.91 0.28
C LEU A 5 4.26 27.79 1.50
N LYS A 6 3.32 27.82 2.46
CA LYS A 6 3.52 28.48 3.76
C LYS A 6 4.54 27.69 4.59
N LEU A 7 5.50 28.42 5.17
CA LEU A 7 6.51 27.90 6.10
C LEU A 7 5.85 27.15 7.27
N LYS A 8 6.17 25.86 7.46
CA LYS A 8 6.03 25.19 8.76
C LYS A 8 7.16 25.67 9.67
N LYS A 9 6.84 26.01 10.92
CA LYS A 9 7.79 26.53 11.92
C LYS A 9 8.98 25.56 12.06
N GLY A 10 10.17 26.00 11.63
CA GLY A 10 11.44 25.30 11.88
C GLY A 10 12.30 25.00 10.64
N GLN A 11 11.76 25.09 9.42
CA GLN A 11 12.56 24.83 8.20
C GLN A 11 13.22 26.10 7.66
N THR A 12 14.52 26.04 7.41
CA THR A 12 15.33 27.12 6.85
C THR A 12 15.06 27.23 5.35
N GLN A 13 15.04 28.44 4.76
CA GLN A 13 14.82 28.63 3.31
C GLN A 13 15.85 27.89 2.42
N GLN A 14 17.00 27.52 2.98
CA GLN A 14 18.03 26.71 2.34
C GLN A 14 17.61 25.23 2.25
N GLU A 15 17.15 24.63 3.34
CA GLU A 15 16.69 23.24 3.42
C GLU A 15 15.48 22.95 2.52
N LEU A 16 14.59 23.94 2.38
CA LEU A 16 13.44 23.87 1.47
C LEU A 16 13.85 23.99 -0.01
N LYS A 17 14.95 24.68 -0.31
CA LYS A 17 15.48 24.72 -1.67
C LYS A 17 16.19 23.39 -1.96
N ASP A 18 17.08 22.95 -1.08
CA ASP A 18 17.81 21.70 -1.26
C ASP A 18 16.85 20.50 -1.39
N SER A 19 15.77 20.42 -0.61
CA SER A 19 14.75 19.37 -0.75
C SER A 19 14.02 19.37 -2.10
N VAL A 20 13.72 20.57 -2.63
CA VAL A 20 12.99 20.73 -3.91
C VAL A 20 13.91 20.46 -5.10
N TRP A 21 15.18 20.86 -5.03
CA TRP A 21 16.19 20.53 -6.05
C TRP A 21 16.48 19.02 -6.07
N GLU A 22 16.59 18.37 -4.91
CA GLU A 22 16.79 16.92 -4.81
C GLU A 22 15.58 16.09 -5.26
N GLU A 23 14.35 16.56 -5.04
CA GLU A 23 13.15 15.92 -5.59
C GLU A 23 13.09 16.01 -7.12
N ALA A 24 13.46 17.15 -7.71
CA ALA A 24 13.53 17.31 -9.16
C ALA A 24 14.59 16.41 -9.80
N GLU A 25 15.74 16.22 -9.15
CA GLU A 25 16.78 15.28 -9.60
C GLU A 25 16.33 13.83 -9.52
N LEU A 26 15.61 13.42 -8.47
CA LEU A 26 15.03 12.08 -8.39
C LEU A 26 13.95 11.83 -9.43
N VAL A 27 13.09 12.82 -9.71
CA VAL A 27 12.12 12.76 -10.81
C VAL A 27 12.87 12.62 -12.15
N GLY A 28 13.96 13.36 -12.37
CA GLY A 28 14.80 13.22 -13.57
C GLY A 28 15.50 11.87 -13.70
N VAL A 29 15.98 11.29 -12.60
CA VAL A 29 16.52 9.91 -12.57
C VAL A 29 15.44 8.89 -12.88
N MET A 30 14.22 9.14 -12.41
CA MET A 30 13.11 8.26 -12.71
C MET A 30 12.66 8.37 -14.18
N GLU A 31 12.62 9.57 -14.75
CA GLU A 31 12.33 9.79 -16.17
C GLU A 31 13.38 9.13 -17.09
N THR A 32 14.64 9.10 -16.66
CA THR A 32 15.75 8.47 -17.41
C THR A 32 15.90 6.97 -17.19
N GLN A 33 15.45 6.45 -16.04
CA GLN A 33 15.42 5.02 -15.73
C GLN A 33 14.01 4.42 -15.87
N LYS A 34 13.08 5.16 -16.48
CA LYS A 34 11.68 4.76 -16.64
C LYS A 34 11.66 3.39 -17.28
N TRP A 35 10.96 2.46 -16.64
CA TRP A 35 10.73 1.14 -17.20
C TRP A 35 10.09 1.28 -18.59
N SER A 36 10.65 0.57 -19.58
CA SER A 36 10.15 0.59 -20.95
C SER A 36 9.13 -0.53 -21.16
N VAL A 37 8.05 -0.21 -21.86
CA VAL A 37 7.03 -1.19 -22.25
C VAL A 37 7.66 -2.30 -23.10
N PRO A 38 7.49 -3.59 -22.74
CA PRO A 38 8.01 -4.72 -23.50
C PRO A 38 7.40 -4.79 -24.90
N GLU A 39 8.11 -5.41 -25.84
CA GLU A 39 7.58 -5.68 -27.19
C GLU A 39 6.28 -6.49 -27.11
N GLY A 40 5.28 -6.09 -27.91
CA GLY A 40 3.95 -6.71 -27.91
C GLY A 40 3.02 -6.24 -26.79
N TYR A 41 3.38 -5.16 -26.07
CA TYR A 41 2.54 -4.51 -25.07
C TYR A 41 2.35 -3.03 -25.36
N ILE A 42 1.21 -2.49 -24.95
CA ILE A 42 0.86 -1.06 -25.01
C ILE A 42 0.67 -0.53 -23.59
N GLU A 43 1.25 0.63 -23.28
CA GLU A 43 0.97 1.36 -22.03
C GLU A 43 -0.43 1.96 -22.08
N VAL A 44 -1.28 1.56 -21.12
CA VAL A 44 -2.67 2.04 -21.01
C VAL A 44 -2.74 3.18 -19.99
N GLU A 45 -2.18 2.97 -18.80
CA GLU A 45 -2.12 3.98 -17.74
C GLU A 45 -0.77 3.94 -17.03
N TYR A 46 -0.27 5.12 -16.64
CA TYR A 46 0.92 5.29 -15.82
C TYR A 46 0.66 6.35 -14.75
N TYR A 47 0.72 5.98 -13.47
CA TYR A 47 0.37 6.88 -12.38
C TYR A 47 1.23 6.67 -11.12
N PRO A 48 1.42 7.71 -10.29
CA PRO A 48 2.28 7.65 -9.11
C PRO A 48 1.66 6.83 -7.98
N LEU A 49 2.50 6.10 -7.24
CA LEU A 49 2.15 5.41 -6.00
C LEU A 49 2.80 6.11 -4.81
N LYS A 50 4.13 6.04 -4.73
CA LYS A 50 4.95 6.76 -3.74
C LYS A 50 6.04 7.56 -4.47
N PRO A 51 5.67 8.69 -5.10
CA PRO A 51 6.61 9.46 -5.89
C PRO A 51 7.74 10.03 -5.01
N PRO A 52 8.98 10.13 -5.54
CA PRO A 52 9.42 9.73 -6.87
C PRO A 52 9.90 8.26 -6.98
N PHE A 53 9.61 7.41 -5.99
CA PHE A 53 10.23 6.08 -5.86
C PHE A 53 9.47 4.95 -6.54
N SER A 54 8.14 5.01 -6.58
CA SER A 54 7.32 3.94 -7.12
C SER A 54 6.07 4.44 -7.84
N TYR A 55 5.79 3.78 -8.97
CA TYR A 55 4.71 4.10 -9.89
C TYR A 55 4.06 2.81 -10.37
N ALA A 56 2.81 2.91 -10.79
CA ALA A 56 2.06 1.83 -11.40
C ALA A 56 1.99 2.07 -12.91
N ALA A 57 2.30 1.04 -13.69
CA ALA A 57 2.05 1.01 -15.12
C ALA A 57 1.08 -0.14 -15.41
N VAL A 58 -0.09 0.18 -15.97
CA VAL A 58 -1.00 -0.82 -16.51
C VAL A 58 -0.72 -0.93 -18.00
N ILE A 59 -0.30 -2.12 -18.42
CA ILE A 59 -0.03 -2.42 -19.83
C ILE A 59 -0.99 -3.49 -20.34
N GLN A 60 -1.23 -3.50 -21.64
CA GLN A 60 -2.07 -4.49 -22.30
C GLN A 60 -1.28 -5.22 -23.38
N ASN A 61 -1.40 -6.55 -23.43
CA ASN A 61 -0.82 -7.34 -24.51
C ASN A 61 -1.61 -7.13 -25.81
N GLU A 62 -0.91 -6.88 -26.92
CA GLU A 62 -1.54 -6.59 -28.22
C GLU A 62 -2.29 -7.79 -28.83
N GLU A 63 -1.84 -9.01 -28.54
CA GLU A 63 -2.41 -10.23 -29.12
C GLU A 63 -3.52 -10.82 -28.24
N THR A 64 -3.29 -10.91 -26.93
CA THR A 64 -4.22 -11.58 -26.00
C THR A 64 -5.22 -10.62 -25.36
N LEU A 65 -4.98 -9.31 -25.47
CA LEU A 65 -5.72 -8.25 -24.78
C LEU A 65 -5.70 -8.35 -23.24
N GLU A 66 -4.85 -9.23 -22.68
CA GLU A 66 -4.65 -9.35 -21.24
C GLU A 66 -3.93 -8.12 -20.68
N TYR A 67 -4.45 -7.61 -19.57
CA TYR A 67 -3.76 -6.59 -18.79
C TYR A 67 -2.65 -7.19 -17.92
N LEU A 68 -1.61 -6.41 -17.69
CA LEU A 68 -0.54 -6.67 -16.72
C LEU A 68 -0.33 -5.41 -15.88
N TYR A 69 -0.24 -5.60 -14.56
CA TYR A 69 0.12 -4.53 -13.65
C TYR A 69 1.62 -4.58 -13.40
N VAL A 70 2.33 -3.54 -13.81
CA VAL A 70 3.77 -3.42 -13.60
C VAL A 70 4.01 -2.40 -12.51
N LEU A 71 4.56 -2.89 -11.39
CA LEU A 71 5.13 -2.04 -10.38
C LEU A 71 6.51 -1.58 -10.84
N ASP A 72 6.62 -0.29 -11.14
CA ASP A 72 7.85 0.40 -11.53
C ASP A 72 8.45 1.09 -10.30
N GLU A 73 9.43 0.44 -9.68
CA GLU A 73 10.22 1.00 -8.57
C GLU A 73 11.61 1.40 -9.05
N LEU A 74 12.12 2.52 -8.53
CA LEU A 74 13.49 2.97 -8.81
C LEU A 74 14.52 1.89 -8.45
N PRO A 75 15.23 1.31 -9.43
CA PRO A 75 16.12 0.21 -9.17
C PRO A 75 17.36 0.66 -8.38
N LEU A 76 17.84 -0.22 -7.51
CA LEU A 76 19.16 -0.12 -6.89
C LEU A 76 20.22 -0.69 -7.84
N THR A 77 21.27 0.08 -8.07
CA THR A 77 22.53 -0.40 -8.66
C THR A 77 23.19 -1.44 -7.74
N ARG A 78 24.20 -2.14 -8.24
CA ARG A 78 24.93 -3.14 -7.45
C ARG A 78 25.54 -2.55 -6.18
N GLU A 79 26.20 -1.39 -6.30
CA GLU A 79 26.82 -0.70 -5.16
C GLU A 79 25.77 -0.23 -4.14
N GLU A 80 24.64 0.30 -4.60
CA GLU A 80 23.54 0.71 -3.74
C GLU A 80 22.91 -0.49 -3.02
N ARG A 81 22.76 -1.64 -3.70
CA ARG A 81 22.24 -2.87 -3.10
C ARG A 81 23.18 -3.40 -2.00
N GLU A 82 24.49 -3.36 -2.22
CA GLU A 82 25.49 -3.70 -1.20
C GLU A 82 25.46 -2.70 -0.03
N GLY A 83 25.22 -1.41 -0.30
CA GLY A 83 24.95 -0.39 0.73
C GLY A 83 23.70 -0.69 1.56
N TYR A 84 22.60 -1.05 0.89
CA TYR A 84 21.35 -1.44 1.53
C TYR A 84 21.54 -2.62 2.49
N PHE A 85 22.20 -3.71 2.06
CA PHE A 85 22.40 -4.88 2.93
C PHE A 85 23.25 -4.55 4.15
N ARG A 86 24.33 -3.78 3.98
CA ARG A 86 25.17 -3.34 5.10
C ARG A 86 24.38 -2.52 6.11
N LEU A 87 23.58 -1.56 5.64
CA LEU A 87 22.78 -0.71 6.51
C LEU A 87 21.63 -1.47 7.17
N ARG A 88 20.98 -2.38 6.45
CA ARG A 88 19.95 -3.28 7.00
C ARG A 88 20.50 -4.11 8.16
N ASN A 89 21.68 -4.73 8.00
CA ASN A 89 22.30 -5.50 9.06
C ASN A 89 22.58 -4.64 10.31
N ILE A 90 23.03 -3.38 10.12
CA ILE A 90 23.25 -2.45 11.24
C ILE A 90 21.93 -2.13 11.95
N LEU A 91 20.85 -1.90 11.19
CA LEU A 91 19.53 -1.63 11.76
C LEU A 91 18.99 -2.82 12.55
N GLU A 92 19.24 -4.06 12.11
CA GLU A 92 18.85 -5.25 12.87
C GLU A 92 19.48 -5.29 14.29
N PHE A 93 20.65 -4.66 14.50
CA PHE A 93 21.30 -4.60 15.81
C PHE A 93 21.04 -3.30 16.59
N GLU A 94 20.90 -2.17 15.91
CA GLU A 94 20.81 -0.85 16.57
C GLU A 94 19.37 -0.32 16.69
N LEU A 95 18.42 -0.80 15.89
CA LEU A 95 17.06 -0.30 15.89
C LEU A 95 16.35 -0.69 17.19
N GLN A 96 15.89 0.32 17.93
CA GLN A 96 15.16 0.13 19.16
C GLN A 96 13.66 0.05 18.92
N ALA A 97 12.96 -0.67 19.79
CA ALA A 97 11.51 -0.74 19.77
C ALA A 97 10.89 0.68 19.91
N PRO A 98 9.70 0.92 19.35
CA PRO A 98 8.98 2.18 19.53
C PRO A 98 8.80 2.53 21.01
N GLU A 99 8.92 3.81 21.35
CA GLU A 99 8.73 4.32 22.70
C GLU A 99 7.29 4.84 22.87
N GLY A 100 6.64 4.49 23.97
CA GLY A 100 5.30 4.99 24.29
C GLY A 100 4.24 4.58 23.25
N GLU A 101 3.56 5.57 22.68
CA GLU A 101 2.51 5.38 21.66
C GLU A 101 3.02 5.63 20.22
N GLU A 102 4.34 5.78 20.01
CA GLU A 102 4.90 5.98 18.66
C GLU A 102 4.61 4.79 17.74
N THR A 103 4.27 5.07 16.49
CA THR A 103 4.19 4.05 15.45
C THR A 103 5.58 3.56 15.04
N LEU A 104 5.65 2.36 14.44
CA LEU A 104 6.90 1.85 13.88
C LEU A 104 7.54 2.83 12.87
N ALA A 105 6.72 3.51 12.07
CA ALA A 105 7.19 4.49 11.09
C ALA A 105 7.80 5.73 11.74
N GLU A 106 7.17 6.24 12.80
CA GLU A 106 7.68 7.40 13.55
C GLU A 106 8.99 7.08 14.24
N SER A 107 9.05 5.94 14.93
CA SER A 107 10.26 5.47 15.61
C SER A 107 11.41 5.27 14.62
N PHE A 108 11.15 4.65 13.48
CA PHE A 108 12.15 4.45 12.42
C PHE A 108 12.69 5.79 11.89
N ARG A 109 11.80 6.73 11.55
CA ARG A 109 12.19 8.06 11.03
C ARG A 109 12.94 8.90 12.06
N ARG A 110 12.64 8.74 13.35
CA ARG A 110 13.35 9.39 14.47
C ARG A 110 14.77 8.87 14.62
N GLN A 111 14.96 7.55 14.58
CA GLN A 111 16.25 6.90 14.82
C GLN A 111 17.18 6.94 13.61
N MET A 112 16.63 6.91 12.39
CA MET A 112 17.41 6.76 11.16
C MET A 112 18.52 7.82 10.97
N PRO A 113 18.28 9.13 11.18
CA PRO A 113 19.33 10.14 11.00
C PRO A 113 20.54 9.94 11.93
N ALA A 114 20.31 9.50 13.17
CA ALA A 114 21.37 9.25 14.14
C ALA A 114 22.21 8.03 13.75
N ILE A 115 21.55 6.93 13.34
CA ILE A 115 22.23 5.70 12.89
C ILE A 115 23.04 5.98 11.63
N LEU A 116 22.47 6.71 10.66
CA LEU A 116 23.19 7.12 9.45
C LEU A 116 24.41 8.00 9.76
N ALA A 117 24.28 8.94 10.71
CA ALA A 117 25.38 9.81 11.10
C ALA A 117 26.54 9.04 11.74
N LYS A 118 26.22 8.02 12.55
CA LYS A 118 27.21 7.11 13.16
C LYS A 118 27.92 6.23 12.13
N HIS A 119 27.18 5.79 11.10
CA HIS A 119 27.65 4.81 10.12
C HIS A 119 27.88 5.37 8.71
N ARG A 120 28.19 6.67 8.57
CA ARG A 120 28.37 7.34 7.27
C ARG A 120 29.33 6.62 6.31
N LYS A 121 30.37 5.98 6.85
CA LYS A 121 31.37 5.24 6.05
C LYS A 121 30.77 4.05 5.28
N VAL A 122 29.66 3.49 5.76
CA VAL A 122 28.97 2.37 5.11
C VAL A 122 28.41 2.75 3.75
N LEU A 123 28.01 4.02 3.61
CA LEU A 123 27.50 4.60 2.37
C LEU A 123 28.61 5.32 1.57
N GLY A 124 29.89 5.09 1.92
CA GLY A 124 31.01 5.68 1.20
C GLY A 124 31.01 5.28 -0.28
N GLY A 125 31.02 6.28 -1.16
CA GLY A 125 30.96 6.09 -2.62
C GLY A 125 29.55 6.14 -3.21
N ILE A 126 28.50 6.14 -2.39
CA ILE A 126 27.11 6.21 -2.85
C ILE A 126 26.69 7.67 -3.02
N SER A 127 26.06 8.00 -4.14
CA SER A 127 25.54 9.35 -4.40
C SER A 127 24.41 9.72 -3.43
N PRO A 128 24.12 11.02 -3.19
CA PRO A 128 22.99 11.43 -2.37
C PRO A 128 21.66 10.81 -2.83
N ILE A 129 21.47 10.69 -4.15
CA ILE A 129 20.33 10.03 -4.78
C ILE A 129 20.27 8.55 -4.40
N GLY A 130 21.41 7.84 -4.51
CA GLY A 130 21.50 6.43 -4.14
C GLY A 130 21.22 6.19 -2.66
N VAL A 131 21.65 7.12 -1.78
CA VAL A 131 21.28 7.08 -0.37
C VAL A 131 19.77 7.21 -0.19
N ARG A 132 19.10 8.15 -0.88
CA ARG A 132 17.63 8.27 -0.82
C ARG A 132 16.93 7.01 -1.31
N LYS A 133 17.41 6.37 -2.38
CA LYS A 133 16.90 5.08 -2.85
C LYS A 133 17.03 4.01 -1.76
N ILE A 134 18.20 3.86 -1.15
CA ILE A 134 18.44 2.89 -0.08
C ILE A 134 17.49 3.14 1.10
N LEU A 135 17.30 4.39 1.53
CA LEU A 135 16.39 4.73 2.62
C LEU A 135 14.94 4.38 2.29
N TYR A 136 14.50 4.61 1.05
CA TYR A 136 13.20 4.17 0.59
C TYR A 136 13.04 2.65 0.72
N TYR A 137 14.00 1.86 0.23
CA TYR A 137 13.94 0.39 0.35
C TYR A 137 13.97 -0.10 1.80
N LEU A 138 14.75 0.56 2.67
CA LEU A 138 14.79 0.20 4.09
C LEU A 138 13.47 0.51 4.79
N GLU A 139 12.88 1.69 4.55
CA GLU A 139 11.56 2.02 5.09
C GLU A 139 10.51 1.03 4.57
N ARG A 140 10.51 0.77 3.25
CA ARG A 140 9.62 -0.18 2.57
C ARG A 140 9.68 -1.59 3.19
N ASP A 141 10.89 -2.08 3.46
CA ASP A 141 11.10 -3.46 3.90
C ASP A 141 10.98 -3.66 5.41
N ILE A 142 11.35 -2.66 6.23
CA ILE A 142 11.34 -2.76 7.69
C ILE A 142 10.00 -2.27 8.26
N VAL A 143 9.56 -1.08 7.83
CA VAL A 143 8.35 -0.43 8.33
C VAL A 143 7.14 -0.79 7.48
N GLY A 144 7.32 -0.85 6.16
CA GLY A 144 6.27 -1.10 5.19
C GLY A 144 5.91 -2.56 5.01
N TYR A 145 5.32 -2.85 3.85
CA TYR A 145 4.85 -4.16 3.43
C TYR A 145 5.82 -4.86 2.45
N GLY A 146 7.11 -4.54 2.51
CA GLY A 146 8.14 -5.17 1.68
C GLY A 146 7.86 -5.01 0.19
N LYS A 147 7.95 -6.10 -0.58
CA LYS A 147 7.75 -6.09 -2.03
C LYS A 147 6.38 -5.56 -2.47
N ILE A 148 5.34 -5.72 -1.66
CA ILE A 148 3.99 -5.27 -2.00
C ILE A 148 3.67 -3.87 -1.45
N ASP A 149 4.60 -3.23 -0.72
CA ASP A 149 4.39 -1.93 -0.09
C ASP A 149 3.87 -0.86 -1.05
N PRO A 150 4.39 -0.70 -2.28
CA PRO A 150 3.82 0.26 -3.21
C PRO A 150 2.35 -0.01 -3.57
N LEU A 151 1.95 -1.29 -3.69
CA LEU A 151 0.56 -1.66 -3.97
C LEU A 151 -0.39 -1.25 -2.84
N MET A 152 0.12 -1.13 -1.61
CA MET A 152 -0.67 -0.66 -0.47
C MET A 152 -1.06 0.81 -0.62
N TYR A 153 -0.24 1.63 -1.31
CA TYR A 153 -0.56 3.03 -1.61
C TYR A 153 -1.50 3.21 -2.81
N ASP A 154 -1.78 2.16 -3.58
CA ASP A 154 -2.64 2.26 -4.77
C ASP A 154 -4.13 2.27 -4.41
N ASP A 155 -4.79 3.42 -4.54
CA ASP A 155 -6.22 3.57 -4.23
C ASP A 155 -7.15 2.78 -5.19
N TYR A 156 -6.66 2.35 -6.35
CA TYR A 156 -7.42 1.52 -7.30
C TYR A 156 -7.32 0.02 -7.02
N VAL A 157 -6.40 -0.41 -6.15
CA VAL A 157 -6.25 -1.82 -5.77
C VAL A 157 -7.16 -2.14 -4.57
N GLU A 158 -8.00 -3.17 -4.71
CA GLU A 158 -8.92 -3.61 -3.66
C GLU A 158 -8.42 -4.85 -2.93
N ASP A 159 -8.02 -5.87 -3.68
CA ASP A 159 -7.54 -7.15 -3.14
C ASP A 159 -6.14 -7.43 -3.70
N ILE A 160 -5.23 -7.95 -2.87
CA ILE A 160 -3.87 -8.38 -3.24
C ILE A 160 -3.70 -9.82 -2.79
N GLY A 161 -3.40 -10.73 -3.71
CA GLY A 161 -3.31 -12.16 -3.45
C GLY A 161 -1.99 -12.77 -3.90
N CYS A 162 -1.41 -13.61 -3.05
CA CYS A 162 -0.27 -14.47 -3.39
C CYS A 162 -0.64 -15.92 -3.14
N SER A 163 -0.51 -16.77 -4.17
CA SER A 163 -0.90 -18.18 -4.13
C SER A 163 0.28 -19.14 -3.90
N GLY A 164 1.46 -18.63 -3.55
CA GLY A 164 2.65 -19.44 -3.28
C GLY A 164 3.93 -18.91 -3.94
N VAL A 165 5.03 -19.64 -3.72
CA VAL A 165 6.37 -19.30 -4.23
C VAL A 165 6.45 -19.49 -5.74
N ASN A 166 7.25 -18.67 -6.42
CA ASN A 166 7.45 -18.64 -7.88
C ASN A 166 6.16 -18.37 -8.68
N LYS A 167 5.12 -17.84 -8.02
CA LYS A 167 3.91 -17.36 -8.66
C LYS A 167 3.85 -15.84 -8.59
N PRO A 168 3.31 -15.17 -9.62
CA PRO A 168 3.07 -13.75 -9.55
C PRO A 168 2.03 -13.45 -8.47
N VAL A 169 2.21 -12.32 -7.80
CA VAL A 169 1.15 -11.70 -6.99
C VAL A 169 0.06 -11.23 -7.95
N TYR A 170 -1.19 -11.52 -7.63
CA TYR A 170 -2.37 -11.02 -8.34
C TYR A 170 -2.99 -9.89 -7.54
N LEU A 171 -3.69 -8.99 -8.23
CA LEU A 171 -4.49 -7.97 -7.59
C LEU A 171 -5.84 -7.80 -8.29
N TRP A 172 -6.81 -7.30 -7.53
CA TRP A 172 -8.09 -6.83 -8.08
C TRP A 172 -8.03 -5.31 -8.22
N HIS A 173 -7.96 -4.84 -9.47
CA HIS A 173 -7.97 -3.43 -9.81
C HIS A 173 -9.39 -2.96 -10.14
N ARG A 174 -9.82 -1.82 -9.60
CA ARG A 174 -11.19 -1.30 -9.79
C ARG A 174 -11.62 -1.12 -11.24
N LYS A 175 -10.67 -0.83 -12.15
CA LYS A 175 -10.94 -0.62 -13.57
C LYS A 175 -10.71 -1.84 -14.46
N TYR A 176 -9.77 -2.71 -14.08
CA TYR A 176 -9.24 -3.77 -14.95
C TYR A 176 -9.41 -5.17 -14.34
N GLU A 177 -10.10 -5.24 -13.20
CA GLU A 177 -10.43 -6.45 -12.47
C GLU A 177 -9.19 -7.26 -12.07
N ASN A 178 -9.20 -8.58 -12.25
CA ASN A 178 -8.12 -9.45 -11.82
C ASN A 178 -6.91 -9.34 -12.77
N ILE A 179 -5.81 -8.77 -12.27
CA ILE A 179 -4.57 -8.59 -13.04
C ILE A 179 -3.38 -9.25 -12.31
N LYS A 180 -2.51 -9.92 -13.07
CA LYS A 180 -1.22 -10.41 -12.56
C LYS A 180 -0.20 -9.27 -12.47
N THR A 181 0.71 -9.33 -11.50
CA THR A 181 1.78 -8.34 -11.33
C THR A 181 3.15 -8.87 -11.75
N ASN A 182 4.14 -7.98 -11.87
CA ASN A 182 5.56 -8.35 -12.00
C ASN A 182 6.22 -8.77 -10.68
N ILE A 183 5.49 -8.78 -9.56
CA ILE A 183 6.01 -9.12 -8.23
C ILE A 183 5.95 -10.62 -8.02
N VAL A 184 7.09 -11.22 -7.67
CA VAL A 184 7.21 -12.66 -7.38
C VAL A 184 8.05 -12.87 -6.12
N PHE A 185 7.54 -13.72 -5.23
CA PHE A 185 8.33 -14.32 -4.14
C PHE A 185 9.04 -15.54 -4.69
N ARG A 186 10.37 -15.52 -4.74
CA ARG A 186 11.17 -16.58 -5.38
C ARG A 186 11.65 -17.63 -4.39
N ASP A 187 11.70 -17.25 -3.13
CA ASP A 187 12.19 -18.06 -2.03
C ASP A 187 11.06 -18.31 -1.02
N GLU A 188 11.04 -19.53 -0.48
CA GLU A 188 10.00 -19.95 0.47
C GLU A 188 10.18 -19.25 1.81
N GLN A 189 11.42 -19.13 2.29
CA GLN A 189 11.73 -18.42 3.54
C GLN A 189 11.36 -16.93 3.41
N GLU A 190 11.65 -16.30 2.28
CA GLU A 190 11.25 -14.91 2.02
C GLU A 190 9.73 -14.69 2.18
N LEU A 191 8.92 -15.60 1.63
CA LEU A 191 7.45 -15.50 1.71
C LEU A 191 6.93 -15.79 3.12
N GLU A 192 7.51 -16.78 3.80
CA GLU A 192 7.17 -17.10 5.18
C GLU A 192 7.53 -15.96 6.13
N ASP A 193 8.75 -15.43 6.05
CA ASP A 193 9.21 -14.28 6.84
C ASP A 193 8.35 -13.03 6.57
N PHE A 194 7.93 -12.83 5.31
CA PHE A 194 7.00 -11.77 4.97
C PHE A 194 5.66 -11.93 5.70
N VAL A 195 5.05 -13.11 5.60
CA VAL A 195 3.76 -13.41 6.23
C VAL A 195 3.83 -13.35 7.76
N MET A 196 4.89 -13.90 8.37
CA MET A 196 5.09 -13.84 9.81
C MET A 196 5.18 -12.40 10.30
N ARG A 197 5.96 -11.55 9.62
CA ARG A 197 6.06 -10.12 9.97
C ARG A 197 4.71 -9.42 9.90
N MET A 198 3.92 -9.73 8.88
CA MET A 198 2.59 -9.17 8.68
C MET A 198 1.62 -9.55 9.79
N VAL A 199 1.59 -10.84 10.16
CA VAL A 199 0.74 -11.34 11.26
C VAL A 199 1.18 -10.76 12.61
N HIS A 200 2.50 -10.63 12.83
CA HIS A 200 3.05 -10.01 14.03
C HIS A 200 2.69 -8.52 14.16
N LYS A 201 2.62 -7.77 13.04
CA LYS A 201 2.16 -6.37 13.05
C LYS A 201 0.73 -6.21 13.56
N SER A 202 -0.08 -7.25 13.43
CA SER A 202 -1.44 -7.32 13.96
C SER A 202 -1.52 -7.91 15.38
N GLY A 203 -0.38 -8.17 16.03
CA GLY A 203 -0.32 -8.72 17.39
C GLY A 203 -0.73 -10.18 17.52
N LYS A 204 -0.82 -10.93 16.40
CA LYS A 204 -1.05 -12.38 16.40
C LYS A 204 0.20 -13.13 15.98
N HIS A 205 0.14 -14.45 16.05
CA HIS A 205 1.20 -15.36 15.61
C HIS A 205 0.66 -16.38 14.61
N VAL A 206 1.53 -16.83 13.71
CA VAL A 206 1.26 -17.91 12.74
C VAL A 206 2.35 -18.97 12.84
N SER A 207 1.99 -20.24 12.70
CA SER A 207 2.94 -21.35 12.80
C SER A 207 2.41 -22.57 12.05
N ILE A 208 3.23 -23.61 11.90
CA ILE A 208 2.79 -24.89 11.32
C ILE A 208 1.64 -25.52 12.11
N ALA A 209 1.62 -25.34 13.45
CA ALA A 209 0.54 -25.85 14.30
C ALA A 209 -0.77 -25.04 14.19
N PHE A 210 -0.66 -23.75 13.86
CA PHE A 210 -1.78 -22.83 13.65
C PHE A 210 -1.61 -22.09 12.32
N PRO A 211 -1.82 -22.79 11.19
CA PRO A 211 -1.41 -22.29 9.88
C PRO A 211 -2.40 -21.33 9.24
N ILE A 212 -3.65 -21.28 9.70
CA ILE A 212 -4.69 -20.41 9.14
C ILE A 212 -4.91 -19.24 10.11
N VAL A 213 -4.75 -18.03 9.61
CA VAL A 213 -4.86 -16.81 10.42
C VAL A 213 -5.59 -15.72 9.64
N ASP A 214 -6.62 -15.16 10.26
CA ASP A 214 -7.29 -13.92 9.85
C ASP A 214 -6.93 -12.80 10.83
N VAL A 215 -6.47 -11.66 10.32
CA VAL A 215 -6.09 -10.49 11.12
C VAL A 215 -6.46 -9.18 10.43
N THR A 216 -6.59 -8.13 11.24
CA THR A 216 -6.68 -6.75 10.78
C THR A 216 -5.31 -6.08 10.92
N LEU A 217 -4.77 -5.58 9.81
CA LEU A 217 -3.54 -4.80 9.72
C LEU A 217 -3.71 -3.41 10.35
N PRO A 218 -2.61 -2.69 10.69
CA PRO A 218 -2.68 -1.36 11.30
C PRO A 218 -3.53 -0.34 10.52
N GLU A 219 -3.55 -0.44 9.19
CA GLU A 219 -4.34 0.39 8.28
C GLU A 219 -5.79 -0.09 8.12
N LYS A 220 -6.25 -0.96 9.04
CA LYS A 220 -7.55 -1.64 9.03
C LYS A 220 -7.77 -2.62 7.89
N HIS A 221 -6.80 -2.81 7.00
CA HIS A 221 -6.85 -3.83 5.94
C HIS A 221 -6.96 -5.24 6.52
N ARG A 222 -7.76 -6.10 5.90
CA ARG A 222 -7.89 -7.50 6.34
C ARG A 222 -6.83 -8.34 5.66
N LEU A 223 -6.12 -9.16 6.43
CA LEU A 223 -5.15 -10.12 5.95
C LEU A 223 -5.62 -11.52 6.33
N ALA A 224 -5.78 -12.38 5.32
CA ALA A 224 -6.00 -13.80 5.46
C ALA A 224 -4.72 -14.54 5.03
N VAL A 225 -4.28 -15.50 5.85
CA VAL A 225 -3.05 -16.26 5.65
C VAL A 225 -3.34 -17.76 5.73
N SER A 226 -2.71 -18.51 4.84
CA SER A 226 -2.57 -19.96 4.93
C SER A 226 -1.08 -20.31 4.88
N PHE A 227 -0.54 -20.73 6.01
CA PHE A 227 0.89 -20.89 6.24
C PHE A 227 1.36 -22.33 6.00
N GLY A 228 2.51 -22.44 5.34
CA GLY A 228 3.18 -23.70 5.04
C GLY A 228 2.47 -24.56 4.00
N LYS A 229 3.17 -25.60 3.55
CA LYS A 229 2.66 -26.55 2.55
C LYS A 229 1.57 -27.49 3.07
N GLU A 230 1.46 -27.63 4.39
CA GLU A 230 0.47 -28.51 5.03
C GLU A 230 -0.97 -28.06 4.77
N THR A 231 -1.19 -26.76 4.56
CA THR A 231 -2.51 -26.20 4.25
C THR A 231 -2.70 -25.85 2.78
N THR A 232 -1.60 -25.68 2.04
CA THR A 232 -1.62 -25.19 0.65
C THR A 232 -0.59 -25.94 -0.20
N PRO A 233 -1.00 -26.56 -1.32
CA PRO A 233 -0.10 -27.41 -2.12
C PRO A 233 1.09 -26.64 -2.75
N TYR A 234 1.01 -25.31 -2.81
CA TYR A 234 2.01 -24.44 -3.43
C TYR A 234 2.83 -23.64 -2.41
N GLY A 235 2.74 -24.00 -1.13
CA GLY A 235 3.35 -23.26 -0.03
C GLY A 235 2.55 -22.05 0.39
N THR A 236 3.07 -21.32 1.39
CA THR A 236 2.39 -20.21 2.06
C THR A 236 1.67 -19.27 1.09
N ALA A 237 0.42 -18.97 1.39
CA ALA A 237 -0.44 -18.08 0.63
C ALA A 237 -1.01 -16.97 1.52
N PHE A 238 -1.27 -15.81 0.94
CA PHE A 238 -1.94 -14.72 1.63
C PHE A 238 -2.89 -13.96 0.72
N THR A 239 -3.89 -13.32 1.32
CA THR A 239 -4.78 -12.37 0.65
C THR A 239 -4.98 -11.17 1.54
N ILE A 240 -4.74 -9.97 1.01
CA ILE A 240 -4.99 -8.70 1.67
C ILE A 240 -6.19 -8.06 0.98
N ARG A 241 -7.24 -7.79 1.75
CA ARG A 241 -8.37 -6.96 1.33
C ARG A 241 -8.22 -5.57 1.90
N LYS A 242 -8.05 -4.60 1.02
CA LYS A 242 -7.91 -3.19 1.36
C LYS A 242 -9.28 -2.60 1.62
N PHE A 243 -9.33 -1.76 2.65
CA PHE A 243 -10.47 -0.88 2.86
C PHE A 243 -10.22 0.41 2.10
N ARG A 244 -11.25 0.88 1.42
CA ARG A 244 -11.17 2.14 0.69
C ARG A 244 -10.95 3.29 1.69
N LYS A 245 -9.92 4.09 1.44
CA LYS A 245 -9.56 5.24 2.28
C LYS A 245 -10.64 6.32 2.25
N ASP A 246 -11.23 6.54 1.08
CA ASP A 246 -12.32 7.49 0.86
C ASP A 246 -13.61 6.75 0.49
N PRO A 247 -14.51 6.48 1.46
CA PRO A 247 -15.73 5.76 1.19
C PRO A 247 -16.66 6.57 0.29
N PHE A 248 -17.41 5.87 -0.57
CA PHE A 248 -18.40 6.54 -1.42
C PHE A 248 -19.43 7.31 -0.59
N THR A 249 -19.72 8.51 -1.02
CA THR A 249 -20.75 9.40 -0.50
C THR A 249 -22.07 9.20 -1.25
N ILE A 250 -23.15 9.77 -0.72
CA ILE A 250 -24.44 9.78 -1.42
C ILE A 250 -24.35 10.48 -2.79
N ILE A 251 -23.48 11.49 -2.91
CA ILE A 251 -23.28 12.26 -4.15
C ILE A 251 -22.61 11.37 -5.19
N ASP A 252 -21.59 10.62 -4.78
CA ASP A 252 -20.92 9.69 -5.71
C ASP A 252 -21.87 8.59 -6.20
N LEU A 253 -22.83 8.15 -5.38
CA LEU A 253 -23.85 7.19 -5.83
C LEU A 253 -24.80 7.79 -6.88
N ILE A 254 -25.03 9.10 -6.83
CA ILE A 254 -25.81 9.82 -7.84
C ILE A 254 -24.98 10.00 -9.12
N GLU A 255 -23.72 10.45 -8.98
CA GLU A 255 -22.82 10.67 -10.12
C GLU A 255 -22.50 9.36 -10.87
N ASN A 256 -22.42 8.23 -10.16
CA ASN A 256 -22.27 6.90 -10.75
C ASN A 256 -23.60 6.28 -11.22
N GLU A 257 -24.70 7.05 -11.22
CA GLU A 257 -26.04 6.62 -11.64
C GLU A 257 -26.56 5.37 -10.89
N THR A 258 -26.02 5.08 -9.70
CA THR A 258 -26.46 3.95 -8.86
C THR A 258 -27.82 4.25 -8.23
N ILE A 259 -28.06 5.51 -7.89
CA ILE A 259 -29.36 6.05 -7.46
C ILE A 259 -29.57 7.41 -8.15
N ASN A 260 -30.80 7.88 -8.20
CA ASN A 260 -31.08 9.27 -8.61
C ASN A 260 -31.30 10.19 -7.39
N GLU A 261 -31.38 11.49 -7.65
CA GLU A 261 -31.54 12.53 -6.65
C GLU A 261 -32.84 12.36 -5.85
N SER A 262 -33.90 11.84 -6.48
CA SER A 262 -35.18 11.61 -5.82
C SER A 262 -35.10 10.49 -4.79
N ILE A 263 -34.41 9.39 -5.12
CA ILE A 263 -34.15 8.28 -4.19
C ILE A 263 -33.24 8.75 -3.06
N ALA A 264 -32.19 9.54 -3.38
CA ALA A 264 -31.30 10.10 -2.36
C ALA A 264 -32.05 11.00 -1.36
N ALA A 265 -32.92 11.90 -1.86
CA ALA A 265 -33.75 12.76 -1.01
C ALA A 265 -34.72 11.94 -0.15
N TYR A 266 -35.31 10.89 -0.70
CA TYR A 266 -36.18 9.98 0.05
C TYR A 266 -35.42 9.24 1.16
N LEU A 267 -34.24 8.70 0.86
CA LEU A 267 -33.38 8.05 1.85
C LEU A 267 -32.95 9.02 2.96
N TRP A 268 -32.66 10.28 2.61
CA TRP A 268 -32.37 11.32 3.61
C TRP A 268 -33.56 11.53 4.55
N LEU A 269 -34.77 11.68 4.03
CA LEU A 269 -35.98 11.80 4.86
C LEU A 269 -36.15 10.59 5.78
N LEU A 270 -35.90 9.36 5.31
CA LEU A 270 -35.96 8.16 6.13
C LEU A 270 -34.95 8.19 7.27
N MET A 271 -33.69 8.53 7.00
CA MET A 271 -32.63 8.63 8.01
C MET A 271 -32.94 9.74 9.03
N GLU A 272 -33.47 10.87 8.56
CA GLU A 272 -33.84 11.99 9.42
C GLU A 272 -34.91 11.59 10.45
N ASN A 273 -35.88 10.77 10.00
CA ASN A 273 -37.00 10.27 10.78
C ASN A 273 -36.71 8.94 11.50
N LYS A 274 -35.44 8.50 11.57
CA LYS A 274 -34.99 7.29 12.30
C LYS A 274 -35.68 6.01 11.82
N MET A 275 -36.01 5.93 10.54
CA MET A 275 -36.60 4.73 9.96
C MET A 275 -35.54 3.63 9.83
N SER A 276 -35.95 2.38 10.11
CA SER A 276 -35.08 1.22 9.90
C SER A 276 -34.95 0.90 8.41
N VAL A 277 -33.72 0.77 7.92
CA VAL A 277 -33.42 0.45 6.53
C VAL A 277 -32.51 -0.77 6.48
N MET A 278 -32.75 -1.66 5.53
CA MET A 278 -31.93 -2.84 5.25
C MET A 278 -31.55 -2.84 3.77
N ILE A 279 -30.26 -3.05 3.48
CA ILE A 279 -29.74 -3.12 2.12
C ILE A 279 -29.46 -4.57 1.77
N ILE A 280 -30.10 -5.04 0.70
CA ILE A 280 -30.10 -6.44 0.27
C ILE A 280 -29.49 -6.53 -1.13
N GLY A 281 -28.79 -7.62 -1.43
CA GLY A 281 -28.15 -7.85 -2.72
C GLY A 281 -27.12 -8.98 -2.67
N ALA A 282 -26.67 -9.43 -3.84
CA ALA A 282 -25.63 -10.46 -3.97
C ALA A 282 -24.28 -10.00 -3.37
N THR A 283 -23.40 -10.95 -3.07
CA THR A 283 -22.00 -10.64 -2.68
C THR A 283 -21.33 -9.84 -3.80
N GLY A 284 -20.63 -8.76 -3.46
CA GLY A 284 -20.02 -7.86 -4.45
C GLY A 284 -20.95 -6.77 -5.02
N ALA A 285 -22.26 -6.80 -4.77
CA ALA A 285 -23.22 -5.82 -5.32
C ALA A 285 -23.16 -4.41 -4.68
N GLY A 286 -22.11 -4.06 -3.93
CA GLY A 286 -21.97 -2.73 -3.32
C GLY A 286 -22.83 -2.47 -2.08
N LYS A 287 -23.35 -3.51 -1.40
CA LYS A 287 -24.21 -3.34 -0.21
C LYS A 287 -23.59 -2.47 0.89
N THR A 288 -22.37 -2.82 1.32
CA THR A 288 -21.65 -2.10 2.39
C THR A 288 -21.32 -0.68 1.95
N THR A 289 -21.02 -0.50 0.67
CA THR A 289 -20.78 0.81 0.06
C THR A 289 -22.02 1.70 0.16
N ALA A 290 -23.18 1.19 -0.27
CA ALA A 290 -24.44 1.91 -0.18
C ALA A 290 -24.85 2.21 1.26
N LEU A 291 -24.64 1.25 2.18
CA LEU A 291 -24.92 1.44 3.60
C LEU A 291 -24.10 2.59 4.18
N ASN A 292 -22.81 2.62 3.88
CA ASN A 292 -21.91 3.65 4.38
C ASN A 292 -22.28 5.04 3.82
N ALA A 293 -22.57 5.13 2.52
CA ALA A 293 -23.02 6.36 1.87
C ALA A 293 -24.32 6.91 2.47
N ILE A 294 -25.30 6.03 2.73
CA ILE A 294 -26.59 6.41 3.32
C ILE A 294 -26.44 6.78 4.80
N ALA A 295 -25.55 6.10 5.53
CA ALA A 295 -25.28 6.41 6.94
C ALA A 295 -24.74 7.84 7.14
N CYS A 296 -24.09 8.43 6.12
CA CYS A 296 -23.69 9.84 6.13
C CYS A 296 -24.87 10.83 6.21
N LEU A 297 -26.10 10.39 5.91
CA LEU A 297 -27.32 11.21 6.00
C LEU A 297 -27.91 11.26 7.43
N ILE A 298 -27.36 10.49 8.37
CA ILE A 298 -27.81 10.48 9.77
C ILE A 298 -27.46 11.83 10.41
N LYS A 299 -28.39 12.39 11.21
CA LYS A 299 -28.15 13.66 11.92
C LYS A 299 -26.87 13.58 12.77
N PRO A 300 -25.95 14.55 12.66
CA PRO A 300 -24.70 14.56 13.44
C PRO A 300 -24.89 14.56 14.97
N SER A 301 -26.05 15.03 15.45
CA SER A 301 -26.39 15.04 16.87
C SER A 301 -26.78 13.68 17.44
N TYR A 302 -26.97 12.66 16.59
CA TYR A 302 -27.36 11.33 17.04
C TYR A 302 -26.15 10.53 17.50
N LYS A 303 -26.32 9.76 18.58
CA LYS A 303 -25.34 8.77 18.98
C LYS A 303 -25.46 7.56 18.07
N ILE A 304 -24.40 7.27 17.33
CA ILE A 304 -24.30 6.11 16.44
C ILE A 304 -23.48 5.03 17.12
N ILE A 305 -23.95 3.78 17.04
CA ILE A 305 -23.22 2.59 17.47
C ILE A 305 -23.19 1.66 16.26
N SER A 306 -22.00 1.36 15.75
CA SER A 306 -21.81 0.33 14.72
C SER A 306 -21.36 -0.97 15.39
N VAL A 307 -21.87 -2.09 14.87
CA VAL A 307 -21.44 -3.44 15.26
C VAL A 307 -21.12 -4.16 13.97
N GLU A 308 -19.85 -4.49 13.79
CA GLU A 308 -19.33 -5.15 12.60
C GLU A 308 -18.59 -6.40 13.03
N GLU A 309 -18.80 -7.49 12.28
CA GLU A 309 -17.97 -8.67 12.42
C GLU A 309 -16.67 -8.43 11.63
N VAL A 310 -15.62 -8.03 12.36
CA VAL A 310 -14.27 -7.90 11.82
C VAL A 310 -13.49 -9.13 12.29
N ALA A 311 -13.34 -10.12 11.41
CA ALA A 311 -12.55 -11.33 11.65
C ALA A 311 -11.05 -11.06 11.52
#